data_AF-A0A5J4NCR4-F1
#
_entry.id   AF-A0A5J4NCR4-F1
#
_cell.length_a   1.000
_cell.length_b   1.000
_cell.length_c   1.000
_cell.angle_alpha   90.00
_cell.angle_beta   90.00
_cell.angle_gamma   90.00
#
_symmetry.space_group_name_H-M   'P 1'
#
loop_
_entity.id
_entity.type
_entity.pdbx_description
1 polymer ?
#
loop_
_entity_poly.entity_id
_entity_poly.type
_entity_poly.pdbx_seq_one_letter_code
_entity_poly.pdbx_strand_id
1 'polypeptide(L)'
;MGVKMDIYRQVRYLKDIPGTAFLPVPKVDAAIVRLTPLAQPLIPVSFPYVEKLVRSAFQFRNKQIVRCLETLFPADRPDLVVQLFKEAAVQPVKRPTQLSLLEFRDLCTVYERICRRNENIFEFHYTARSNLPLWQRRREIQREVLGTEHALTAEYVRQQMHQPAE
;
A
#
# COMPACT_ATOMS: atom_id res chain seq x y z
N MET A 1 -10.78 1.68 -5.72
CA MET A 1 -10.80 1.78 -7.20
C MET A 1 -10.23 3.11 -7.70
N GLY A 2 -10.47 4.25 -7.02
CA GLY A 2 -9.95 5.58 -7.44
C GLY A 2 -8.44 5.65 -7.69
N VAL A 3 -7.61 5.33 -6.68
CA VAL A 3 -6.14 5.43 -6.79
C VAL A 3 -5.55 4.71 -8.00
N LYS A 4 -6.05 3.50 -8.33
CA LYS A 4 -5.56 2.70 -9.46
C LYS A 4 -5.78 3.39 -10.82
N MET A 5 -6.87 4.14 -10.95
CA MET A 5 -7.24 4.78 -12.20
C MET A 5 -6.47 6.07 -12.44
N ASP A 6 -6.30 6.84 -11.37
CA ASP A 6 -5.64 8.16 -11.40
C ASP A 6 -4.15 8.05 -11.72
N ILE A 7 -3.50 6.91 -11.45
CA ILE A 7 -2.05 6.71 -11.71
C ILE A 7 -1.71 6.82 -13.20
N TYR A 8 -2.57 6.28 -14.07
CA TYR A 8 -2.29 6.16 -15.50
C TYR A 8 -3.20 7.05 -16.37
N ARG A 9 -4.34 7.49 -15.84
CA ARG A 9 -5.35 8.21 -16.61
C ARG A 9 -5.94 9.36 -15.82
N GLN A 10 -6.17 10.47 -16.49
CA GLN A 10 -7.05 11.51 -15.99
C GLN A 10 -8.51 11.04 -16.13
N VAL A 11 -9.19 10.91 -15.00
CA VAL A 11 -10.61 10.57 -14.93
C VAL A 11 -11.43 11.86 -14.89
N ARG A 12 -12.33 12.05 -15.85
CA ARG A 12 -13.30 13.15 -15.85
C ARG A 12 -14.70 12.58 -15.92
N TYR A 13 -15.49 12.83 -14.87
CA TYR A 13 -16.93 12.59 -14.89
C TYR A 13 -17.60 13.54 -15.89
N LEU A 14 -18.50 13.01 -16.72
CA LEU A 14 -19.22 13.79 -17.73
C LEU A 14 -20.68 14.02 -17.34
N LYS A 15 -21.45 12.96 -17.13
CA LYS A 15 -22.87 13.02 -16.75
C LYS A 15 -23.40 11.66 -16.29
N ASP A 16 -24.51 11.67 -15.56
CA ASP A 16 -25.32 10.49 -15.29
C ASP A 16 -26.26 10.17 -16.44
N ILE A 17 -26.57 8.89 -16.58
CA ILE A 17 -27.61 8.35 -17.44
C ILE A 17 -28.60 7.63 -16.52
N PRO A 18 -29.88 8.03 -16.49
CA PRO A 18 -30.87 7.36 -15.66
C PRO A 18 -31.01 5.90 -16.09
N GLY A 19 -31.21 5.00 -15.13
CA GLY A 19 -31.37 3.56 -15.40
C GLY A 19 -32.49 3.26 -16.39
N THR A 20 -33.54 4.08 -16.43
CA THR A 20 -34.66 3.99 -17.38
C THR A 20 -34.26 4.12 -18.85
N ALA A 21 -33.05 4.59 -19.15
CA ALA A 21 -32.52 4.67 -20.52
C ALA A 21 -31.96 3.33 -21.05
N PHE A 22 -31.93 2.27 -20.24
CA PHE A 22 -31.40 0.95 -20.62
C PHE A 22 -32.51 -0.12 -20.65
N LEU A 23 -32.35 -1.15 -21.50
CA LEU A 23 -33.19 -2.34 -21.52
C LEU A 23 -32.37 -3.63 -21.34
N PRO A 24 -32.78 -4.55 -20.44
CA PRO A 24 -33.82 -4.37 -19.42
C PRO A 24 -33.40 -3.31 -18.39
N VAL A 25 -34.38 -2.64 -17.76
CA VAL A 25 -34.12 -1.51 -16.85
C VAL A 25 -33.33 -1.99 -15.62
N PRO A 26 -32.10 -1.49 -15.39
CA PRO A 26 -31.30 -1.80 -14.22
C PRO A 26 -31.83 -1.13 -12.94
N LYS A 27 -31.39 -1.61 -11.77
CA LYS A 27 -31.76 -1.06 -10.45
C LYS A 27 -30.97 0.20 -10.04
N VAL A 28 -30.01 0.62 -10.86
CA VAL A 28 -29.07 1.71 -10.56
C VAL A 28 -28.87 2.57 -11.80
N ASP A 29 -28.54 3.84 -11.59
CA ASP A 29 -28.13 4.76 -12.66
C ASP A 29 -26.71 4.46 -13.13
N ALA A 30 -26.41 4.84 -14.36
CA ALA A 30 -25.08 4.74 -14.94
C ALA A 30 -24.41 6.12 -15.00
N ALA A 31 -23.08 6.16 -14.95
CA ALA A 31 -22.31 7.39 -15.14
C ALA A 31 -21.37 7.26 -16.34
N ILE A 32 -21.31 8.29 -17.19
CA ILE A 32 -20.31 8.39 -18.23
C ILE A 32 -19.05 9.03 -17.64
N VAL A 33 -17.95 8.29 -17.68
CA VAL A 33 -16.62 8.77 -17.31
C VAL A 33 -15.69 8.76 -18.52
N ARG A 34 -14.96 9.86 -18.73
CA ARG A 34 -13.90 9.95 -19.73
C ARG A 34 -12.56 9.64 -19.08
N LEU A 35 -11.81 8.76 -19.71
CA LEU A 35 -10.51 8.30 -19.25
C LEU A 35 -9.47 8.75 -20.28
N THR A 36 -8.62 9.70 -19.91
CA THR A 36 -7.58 10.21 -20.81
C THR A 36 -6.23 9.67 -20.34
N PRO A 37 -5.51 8.85 -21.12
CA PRO A 37 -4.16 8.41 -20.74
C PRO A 37 -3.26 9.61 -20.45
N LEU A 38 -2.48 9.52 -19.39
CA LEU A 38 -1.45 10.51 -19.10
C LEU A 38 -0.24 10.27 -20.01
N ALA A 39 0.41 11.35 -20.45
CA ALA A 39 1.64 11.25 -21.24
C ALA A 39 2.77 10.53 -20.48
N GLN A 40 2.79 10.69 -19.14
CA GLN A 40 3.67 9.95 -18.23
C GLN A 40 2.85 9.48 -17.01
N PRO A 41 3.08 8.25 -16.51
CA PRO A 41 2.40 7.77 -15.32
C PRO A 41 2.84 8.57 -14.09
N LEU A 42 1.90 8.88 -13.20
CA LEU A 42 2.19 9.63 -11.96
C LEU A 42 3.05 8.83 -10.98
N ILE A 43 3.04 7.50 -11.13
CA ILE A 43 3.92 6.58 -10.42
C ILE A 43 4.78 5.87 -11.47
N PRO A 44 6.06 6.25 -11.64
CA PRO A 44 6.97 5.65 -12.62
C PRO A 44 7.56 4.33 -12.12
N VAL A 45 6.71 3.45 -11.57
CA VAL A 45 7.06 2.13 -11.02
C VAL A 45 6.31 1.07 -11.82
N SER A 46 6.90 -0.10 -12.00
CA SER A 46 6.23 -1.19 -12.71
C SER A 46 4.91 -1.57 -12.03
N PHE A 47 3.86 -1.75 -12.84
CA PHE A 47 2.49 -1.95 -12.38
C PHE A 47 2.32 -3.05 -11.31
N PRO A 48 3.01 -4.21 -11.35
CA PRO A 48 2.85 -5.26 -10.35
C PRO A 48 3.20 -4.80 -8.92
N TYR A 49 4.22 -3.96 -8.75
CA TYR A 49 4.59 -3.39 -7.44
C TYR A 49 3.52 -2.42 -6.94
N VAL A 50 3.06 -1.53 -7.82
CA VAL A 50 2.02 -0.55 -7.52
C VAL A 50 0.71 -1.25 -7.15
N GLU A 51 0.31 -2.24 -7.92
CA GLU A 51 -0.87 -3.04 -7.66
C GLU A 51 -0.78 -3.77 -6.32
N LYS A 52 0.34 -4.45 -6.05
CA LYS A 52 0.53 -5.20 -4.81
C LYS A 52 0.47 -4.27 -3.60
N LEU A 53 1.19 -3.13 -3.65
CA LEU A 53 1.22 -2.17 -2.54
C LEU A 53 -0.14 -1.51 -2.31
N VAL A 54 -0.79 -1.01 -3.35
CA VAL A 54 -2.11 -0.37 -3.24
C VAL A 54 -3.15 -1.38 -2.74
N ARG A 55 -3.10 -2.65 -3.20
CA ARG A 55 -3.98 -3.70 -2.71
C ARG A 55 -3.79 -3.94 -1.20
N SER A 56 -2.55 -4.09 -0.74
CA SER A 56 -2.25 -4.26 0.68
C SER A 56 -2.64 -3.04 1.51
N ALA A 57 -2.42 -1.82 1.01
CA ALA A 57 -2.82 -0.59 1.67
C ALA A 57 -4.34 -0.56 1.93
N PHE A 58 -5.16 -0.85 0.92
CA PHE A 58 -6.61 -0.75 1.02
C PHE A 58 -7.31 -1.99 1.58
N GLN A 59 -6.59 -3.09 1.81
CA GLN A 59 -7.15 -4.29 2.46
C GLN A 59 -7.70 -3.99 3.85
N PHE A 60 -7.03 -3.10 4.61
CA PHE A 60 -7.45 -2.70 5.95
C PHE A 60 -7.69 -1.18 6.02
N ARG A 61 -8.64 -0.67 5.22
CA ARG A 61 -8.92 0.78 5.05
C ARG A 61 -9.07 1.62 6.34
N ASN A 62 -9.47 0.99 7.46
CA ASN A 62 -9.66 1.66 8.76
C ASN A 62 -8.46 1.53 9.71
N LYS A 63 -7.37 0.88 9.30
CA LYS A 63 -6.13 0.74 10.08
C LYS A 63 -5.09 1.78 9.62
N GLN A 64 -4.10 2.01 10.46
CA GLN A 64 -2.94 2.83 10.12
C GLN A 64 -2.15 2.14 8.99
N ILE A 65 -1.56 2.93 8.10
CA ILE A 65 -0.91 2.45 6.88
C ILE A 65 0.24 1.49 7.21
N VAL A 66 0.95 1.67 8.32
CA VAL A 66 1.98 0.72 8.78
C VAL A 66 1.43 -0.69 8.99
N ARG A 67 0.19 -0.82 9.51
CA ARG A 67 -0.48 -2.11 9.71
C ARG A 67 -0.96 -2.73 8.42
N CYS A 68 -1.20 -1.92 7.40
CA CYS A 68 -1.54 -2.40 6.08
C CYS A 68 -0.29 -2.89 5.36
N LEU A 69 0.79 -2.11 5.40
CA LEU A 69 2.02 -2.39 4.64
C LEU A 69 2.96 -3.38 5.35
N GLU A 70 2.82 -3.64 6.66
CA GLU A 70 3.53 -4.76 7.33
C GLU A 70 3.24 -6.11 6.65
N THR A 71 2.09 -6.25 5.99
CA THR A 71 1.69 -7.48 5.28
C THR A 71 2.48 -7.76 4.00
N LEU A 72 3.24 -6.78 3.51
CA LEU A 72 4.11 -6.93 2.34
C LEU A 72 5.43 -7.62 2.68
N PHE A 73 5.75 -7.78 3.97
CA PHE A 73 7.04 -8.25 4.43
C PHE A 73 6.89 -9.45 5.37
N PRO A 74 7.89 -10.35 5.38
CA PRO A 74 7.99 -11.41 6.39
C PRO A 74 7.98 -10.86 7.83
N ALA A 75 7.44 -11.64 8.76
CA ALA A 75 7.30 -11.23 10.16
C ALA A 75 8.63 -10.96 10.87
N ASP A 76 9.69 -11.64 10.42
CA ASP A 76 11.08 -11.57 10.85
C ASP A 76 11.89 -10.44 10.18
N ARG A 77 11.26 -9.65 9.30
CA ARG A 77 11.89 -8.50 8.63
C ARG A 77 11.17 -7.18 8.91
N PRO A 78 10.91 -6.80 10.19
CA PRO A 78 10.26 -5.54 10.55
C PRO A 78 11.11 -4.31 10.17
N ASP A 79 12.42 -4.46 10.03
CA ASP A 79 13.36 -3.44 9.54
C ASP A 79 13.00 -2.96 8.13
N LEU A 80 12.52 -3.84 7.25
CA LEU A 80 12.10 -3.44 5.90
C LEU A 80 10.86 -2.55 5.92
N VAL A 81 9.98 -2.72 6.91
CA VAL A 81 8.82 -1.83 7.11
C VAL A 81 9.31 -0.46 7.57
N VAL A 82 10.25 -0.42 8.52
CA VAL A 82 10.87 0.83 8.99
C VAL A 82 11.56 1.55 7.84
N GLN A 83 12.37 0.82 7.06
CA GLN A 83 13.06 1.32 5.88
C GLN A 83 12.07 1.90 4.86
N LEU A 84 10.97 1.19 4.59
CA LEU A 84 9.93 1.65 3.65
C LEU A 84 9.40 3.03 4.03
N PHE A 85 8.99 3.23 5.29
CA PHE A 85 8.45 4.52 5.74
C PHE A 85 9.51 5.61 5.86
N LYS A 86 10.73 5.25 6.30
CA LYS A 86 11.86 6.18 6.42
C LYS A 86 12.28 6.73 5.07
N GLU A 87 12.51 5.87 4.08
CA GLU A 87 12.93 6.29 2.74
C GLU A 87 11.79 6.98 1.96
N ALA A 88 10.53 6.57 2.16
CA ALA A 88 9.40 7.19 1.48
C ALA A 88 8.95 8.52 2.13
N ALA A 89 9.49 8.87 3.29
CA ALA A 89 9.11 10.03 4.09
C ALA A 89 7.59 10.13 4.37
N VAL A 90 6.92 8.98 4.53
CA VAL A 90 5.47 8.90 4.80
C VAL A 90 5.21 8.64 6.27
N GLN A 91 4.24 9.36 6.84
CA GLN A 91 3.85 9.15 8.23
C GLN A 91 3.14 7.80 8.44
N PRO A 92 3.66 6.91 9.30
CA PRO A 92 3.13 5.55 9.49
C PRO A 92 1.75 5.52 10.16
N VAL A 93 1.34 6.62 10.80
CA VAL A 93 0.06 6.76 11.51
C VAL A 93 -1.13 7.07 10.60
N LYS A 94 -0.88 7.56 9.37
CA LYS A 94 -1.95 7.92 8.42
C LYS A 94 -2.76 6.68 8.03
N ARG A 95 -4.03 6.86 7.69
CA ARG A 95 -4.86 5.80 7.08
C ARG A 95 -4.67 5.79 5.56
N PRO A 96 -4.88 4.67 4.86
CA PRO A 96 -4.78 4.59 3.39
C PRO A 96 -5.55 5.68 2.64
N THR A 97 -6.72 6.08 3.16
CA THR A 97 -7.56 7.15 2.57
C THR A 97 -7.02 8.56 2.78
N GLN A 98 -6.05 8.75 3.66
CA GLN A 98 -5.42 10.04 3.97
C GLN A 98 -4.10 10.24 3.22
N LEU A 99 -3.62 9.22 2.50
CA LEU A 99 -2.40 9.32 1.71
C LEU A 99 -2.71 10.01 0.38
N SER A 100 -1.86 10.97 0.03
CA SER A 100 -1.85 11.58 -1.29
C SER A 100 -1.27 10.63 -2.33
N LEU A 101 -1.50 10.93 -3.62
CA LEU A 101 -0.94 10.15 -4.71
C LEU A 101 0.60 10.21 -4.76
N LEU A 102 1.19 11.33 -4.34
CA LEU A 102 2.65 11.48 -4.24
C LEU A 102 3.22 10.58 -3.14
N GLU A 103 2.54 10.46 -2.00
CA GLU A 103 2.96 9.51 -0.95
C GLU A 103 2.87 8.06 -1.42
N PHE A 104 1.84 7.71 -2.21
CA PHE A 104 1.78 6.40 -2.85
C PHE A 104 2.89 6.19 -3.87
N ARG A 105 3.25 7.20 -4.65
CA ARG A 105 4.39 7.16 -5.58
C ARG A 105 5.68 6.82 -4.83
N ASP A 106 5.95 7.53 -3.74
CA ASP A 106 7.19 7.40 -2.98
C ASP A 106 7.27 6.03 -2.30
N LEU A 107 6.16 5.57 -1.70
CA LEU A 107 6.04 4.21 -1.15
C LEU A 107 6.27 3.13 -2.21
N CYS A 108 5.68 3.27 -3.40
CA CYS A 108 5.86 2.30 -4.48
C CYS A 108 7.31 2.27 -4.99
N THR A 109 7.95 3.43 -5.08
CA THR A 109 9.33 3.57 -5.55
C THR A 109 10.30 2.90 -4.58
N VAL A 110 10.10 3.11 -3.28
CA VAL A 110 10.92 2.47 -2.24
C VAL A 110 10.61 0.97 -2.17
N TYR A 111 9.35 0.56 -2.27
CA TYR A 111 8.98 -0.85 -2.26
C TYR A 111 9.61 -1.62 -3.42
N GLU A 112 9.56 -1.09 -4.65
CA GLU A 112 10.24 -1.70 -5.80
C GLU A 112 11.74 -1.85 -5.55
N ARG A 113 12.39 -0.82 -4.99
CA ARG A 113 13.81 -0.86 -4.64
C ARG A 113 14.11 -1.94 -3.60
N ILE A 114 13.29 -2.06 -2.56
CA ILE A 114 13.43 -3.10 -1.54
C ILE A 114 13.30 -4.48 -2.17
N CYS A 115 12.29 -4.70 -3.02
CA CYS A 115 12.10 -5.96 -3.74
C CYS A 115 13.26 -6.32 -4.66
N ARG A 116 13.89 -5.33 -5.31
CA ARG A 116 15.07 -5.58 -6.16
C ARG A 116 16.33 -5.92 -5.36
N ARG A 117 16.43 -5.47 -4.10
CA ARG A 117 17.60 -5.69 -3.24
C ARG A 117 17.50 -6.95 -2.36
N ASN A 118 16.30 -7.47 -2.16
CA ASN A 118 16.03 -8.59 -1.26
C ASN A 118 15.29 -9.68 -2.02
N GLU A 119 15.83 -10.90 -2.00
CA GLU A 119 15.21 -12.04 -2.65
C GLU A 119 13.84 -12.37 -2.04
N ASN A 120 12.91 -12.85 -2.86
CA ASN A 120 11.59 -13.36 -2.45
C ASN A 120 10.64 -12.36 -1.74
N ILE A 121 10.99 -11.08 -1.58
CA ILE A 121 10.07 -10.08 -0.97
C ILE A 121 8.87 -9.78 -1.87
N PHE A 122 9.08 -9.72 -3.20
CA PHE A 122 7.97 -9.53 -4.13
C PHE A 122 7.03 -10.75 -4.19
N GLU A 123 7.54 -11.94 -3.91
CA GLU A 123 6.77 -13.20 -3.96
C GLU A 123 6.14 -13.55 -2.60
N PHE A 124 6.54 -12.86 -1.54
CA PHE A 124 6.00 -13.07 -0.21
C PHE A 124 4.50 -12.76 -0.16
N HIS A 125 3.73 -13.71 0.40
CA HIS A 125 2.32 -13.56 0.72
C HIS A 125 2.06 -14.03 2.15
N TYR A 126 1.63 -13.12 3.02
CA TYR A 126 1.44 -13.41 4.44
C TYR A 126 0.33 -14.45 4.73
N THR A 127 -0.62 -14.62 3.80
CA THR A 127 -1.70 -15.61 3.89
C THR A 127 -1.34 -16.97 3.30
N ALA A 128 -0.16 -17.12 2.67
CA ALA A 128 0.27 -18.40 2.13
C ALA A 128 0.39 -19.43 3.26
N ARG A 129 0.00 -20.69 2.99
CA ARG A 129 -0.03 -21.75 4.01
C ARG A 129 1.33 -21.96 4.70
N SER A 130 2.42 -21.79 3.95
CA SER A 130 3.80 -21.85 4.47
C SER A 130 4.13 -20.72 5.44
N ASN A 131 3.57 -19.52 5.24
CA ASN A 131 3.90 -18.32 5.99
C ASN A 131 2.95 -18.07 7.17
N LEU A 132 1.76 -18.68 7.14
CA LEU A 132 0.70 -18.46 8.13
C LEU A 132 1.14 -18.72 9.58
N PRO A 133 1.90 -19.79 9.92
CA PRO A 133 2.35 -20.02 11.29
C PRO A 133 3.25 -18.89 11.83
N LEU A 134 4.20 -18.41 11.02
CA LEU A 134 5.06 -17.28 11.37
C LEU A 134 4.24 -15.99 11.48
N TRP A 135 3.30 -15.76 10.57
CA TRP A 135 2.45 -14.57 10.59
C TRP A 135 1.52 -14.50 11.81
N GLN A 136 0.98 -15.64 12.25
CA GLN A 136 0.17 -15.73 13.47
C GLN A 136 0.98 -15.31 14.71
N ARG A 137 2.26 -15.70 14.77
CA ARG A 137 3.19 -15.34 15.83
C ARG A 137 3.96 -14.04 15.57
N ARG A 138 3.59 -13.25 14.55
CA ARG A 138 4.40 -12.09 14.11
C ARG A 138 4.71 -11.09 15.22
N ARG A 139 3.81 -10.92 16.20
CA ARG A 139 4.06 -9.97 17.29
C ARG A 139 5.18 -10.42 18.22
N GLU A 140 5.31 -11.72 18.44
CA GLU A 140 6.42 -12.31 19.21
C GLU A 140 7.71 -12.17 18.41
N ILE A 141 7.70 -12.62 17.15
CA ILE A 141 8.86 -12.54 16.24
C ILE A 141 9.36 -11.09 16.10
N GLN A 142 8.45 -10.14 15.91
CA GLN A 142 8.83 -8.72 15.79
C GLN A 142 9.44 -8.17 17.08
N ARG A 143 8.97 -8.58 18.26
CA ARG A 143 9.58 -8.17 19.54
C ARG A 143 10.98 -8.74 19.68
N GLU A 144 11.17 -10.01 19.33
CA GLU A 144 12.47 -10.69 19.36
C GLU A 144 13.46 -10.03 18.40
N VAL A 145 13.05 -9.77 17.15
CA VAL A 145 13.91 -9.17 16.13
C VAL A 145 14.23 -7.71 16.41
N LEU A 146 13.26 -6.92 16.90
CA LEU A 146 13.48 -5.51 17.23
C LEU A 146 14.18 -5.32 18.59
N GLY A 147 14.24 -6.35 19.44
CA GLY A 147 14.74 -6.25 20.81
C GLY A 147 13.88 -5.34 21.69
N THR A 148 12.57 -5.21 21.40
CA THR A 148 11.65 -4.28 22.08
C THR A 148 10.51 -5.01 22.79
N GLU A 149 10.00 -4.43 23.88
CA GLU A 149 8.83 -4.97 24.61
C GLU A 149 7.57 -5.02 23.72
N HIS A 150 7.46 -4.08 22.80
CA HIS A 150 6.33 -3.93 21.90
C HIS A 150 6.70 -4.38 20.49
N ALA A 151 5.75 -5.02 19.80
CA ALA A 151 5.90 -5.34 18.38
C ALA A 151 5.96 -4.05 17.53
N LEU A 152 6.19 -4.18 16.22
CA LEU A 152 6.22 -3.03 15.32
C LEU A 152 4.95 -2.16 15.50
N THR A 153 5.10 -0.88 15.81
CA THR A 153 4.00 0.10 15.93
C THR A 153 4.27 1.33 15.07
N ALA A 154 3.24 2.12 14.79
CA ALA A 154 3.41 3.37 14.06
C ALA A 154 4.31 4.36 14.83
N GLU A 155 4.25 4.33 16.16
CA GLU A 155 5.06 5.18 17.03
C GLU A 155 6.53 4.75 17.02
N TYR A 156 6.80 3.44 17.08
CA TYR A 156 8.15 2.90 16.90
C TYR A 156 8.74 3.30 15.54
N VAL A 157 8.00 3.09 14.45
CA VAL A 157 8.46 3.48 13.10
C VAL A 157 8.72 4.99 13.04
N ARG A 158 7.84 5.81 13.61
CA ARG A 158 8.02 7.27 13.66
C ARG A 158 9.30 7.65 14.41
N GLN A 159 9.60 7.02 15.55
CA GLN A 159 10.84 7.26 16.30
C GLN A 159 12.07 6.94 15.44
N GLN A 160 12.07 5.80 14.75
CA GLN A 160 13.16 5.36 13.85
C GLN A 160 13.37 6.26 12.63
N MET A 161 12.30 6.92 12.14
CA MET A 161 12.40 7.92 11.08
C MET A 161 13.16 9.18 11.50
N HIS A 162 13.08 9.56 12.79
CA HIS A 162 13.73 10.76 13.33
C HIS A 162 15.14 10.51 13.89
N GLN A 163 15.59 9.26 13.96
CA GLN A 163 16.98 8.95 14.31
C GLN A 163 17.89 9.28 13.13
N PRO A 164 18.90 10.17 13.32
CA PRO A 164 19.89 10.47 12.30
C PRO A 164 20.60 9.17 11.90
N ALA A 165 20.88 9.02 10.60
CA ALA A 165 21.77 7.96 10.15
C ALA A 165 23.17 8.31 10.68
N GLU A 166 23.68 7.47 11.59
CA GLU A 166 25.08 7.51 12.03
C GLU A 166 26.03 7.19 10.87
#